data_AF-A0A944LPB2-F1
#
_entry.id   AF-A0A944LPB2-F1
#
_cell.length_a   1.000
_cell.length_b   1.000
_cell.length_c   1.000
_cell.angle_alpha   90.00
_cell.angle_beta   90.00
_cell.angle_gamma   90.00
#
_symmetry.space_group_name_H-M   'P 1'
#
loop_
_entity.id
_entity.type
_entity.pdbx_description
1 polymer ?
#
loop_
_entity_poly.entity_id
_entity_poly.type
_entity_poly.pdbx_seq_one_letter_code
_entity_poly.pdbx_strand_id
1 'polypeptide(L)'
;MGEVWIRTINQGLVRADKVTEIASTRGSVHEDQGYLLKVIVEGKSHVLIDDSYLPGALVDRLEHARHMEDALLLALDAARVMDQSVVVCYEQDGERWELATASELAGALTAEVHSLGR
;
A
#
# COMPACT_ATOMS: atom_id res chain seq x y z
N MET A 1 7.18 -2.04 20.58
CA MET A 1 7.03 -1.75 19.14
C MET A 1 5.81 -2.49 18.65
N GLY A 2 4.84 -1.72 18.16
CA GLY A 2 3.59 -2.29 17.63
C GLY A 2 3.80 -3.04 16.33
N GLU A 3 2.81 -3.83 15.94
CA GLU A 3 2.88 -4.59 14.69
C GLU A 3 2.57 -3.68 13.50
N VAL A 4 3.45 -3.69 12.48
CA VAL A 4 3.24 -2.95 11.24
C VAL A 4 2.71 -3.89 10.17
N TRP A 5 1.56 -3.52 9.61
CA TRP A 5 0.87 -4.24 8.54
C TRP A 5 0.79 -3.37 7.29
N ILE A 6 0.72 -3.99 6.13
CA ILE A 6 0.55 -3.33 4.83
C ILE A 6 -0.75 -3.87 4.22
N ARG A 7 -1.66 -2.97 3.86
CA ARG A 7 -2.89 -3.33 3.16
C ARG A 7 -2.63 -3.42 1.66
N THR A 8 -2.98 -4.57 1.10
CA THR A 8 -2.92 -4.85 -0.33
C THR A 8 -4.17 -4.33 -1.05
N ILE A 9 -4.10 -4.20 -2.38
CA ILE A 9 -5.25 -3.76 -3.20
C ILE A 9 -6.47 -4.69 -3.05
N ASN A 10 -6.21 -5.99 -2.83
CA ASN A 10 -7.23 -7.02 -2.60
C ASN A 10 -7.73 -7.06 -1.14
N GLN A 11 -7.54 -5.99 -0.36
CA GLN A 11 -7.98 -5.90 1.03
C GLN A 11 -7.30 -6.88 2.00
N GLY A 12 -6.30 -7.63 1.54
CA GLY A 12 -5.47 -8.48 2.39
C GLY A 12 -4.45 -7.68 3.19
N LEU A 13 -4.01 -8.23 4.32
CA LEU A 13 -3.00 -7.64 5.20
C LEU A 13 -1.71 -8.47 5.17
N VAL A 14 -0.58 -7.79 5.03
CA VAL A 14 0.75 -8.38 4.99
C VAL A 14 1.60 -7.80 6.12
N ARG A 15 2.31 -8.63 6.88
CA ARG A 15 3.22 -8.14 7.93
C ARG A 15 4.45 -7.50 7.30
N ALA A 16 4.76 -6.26 7.67
CA ALA A 16 5.94 -5.55 7.14
C ALA A 16 7.25 -6.25 7.52
N ASP A 17 7.32 -6.91 8.68
CA ASP A 17 8.47 -7.73 9.12
C ASP A 17 8.73 -8.95 8.21
N LYS A 18 7.69 -9.43 7.52
CA LYS A 18 7.78 -10.58 6.61
C LYS A 18 8.08 -10.17 5.17
N VAL A 19 8.12 -8.88 4.88
CA VAL A 19 8.48 -8.36 3.56
C VAL A 19 9.97 -8.55 3.32
N THR A 20 10.26 -9.33 2.29
CA THR A 20 11.63 -9.63 1.86
C THR A 20 12.10 -8.71 0.74
N GLU A 21 11.17 -8.25 -0.10
CA GLU A 21 11.46 -7.38 -1.24
C GLU A 21 10.26 -6.48 -1.54
N ILE A 22 10.54 -5.25 -1.96
CA ILE A 22 9.58 -4.31 -2.54
C ILE A 22 10.03 -4.13 -3.99
N ALA A 23 9.09 -4.27 -4.93
CA ALA A 23 9.41 -4.16 -6.34
C ALA A 23 8.28 -3.46 -7.10
N SER A 24 8.67 -2.53 -7.97
CA SER A 24 7.84 -2.04 -9.05
C SER A 24 8.06 -2.85 -10.33
N THR A 25 6.99 -3.19 -11.03
CA THR A 25 7.05 -3.86 -12.34
C THR A 25 6.18 -3.14 -13.36
N ARG A 26 6.51 -3.25 -14.64
CA ARG A 26 5.69 -2.68 -15.73
C ARG A 26 4.26 -3.26 -15.70
N GLY A 27 3.26 -2.40 -15.87
CA GLY A 27 1.85 -2.76 -15.99
C GLY A 27 1.62 -3.66 -17.21
N SER A 28 1.37 -4.95 -16.99
CA SER A 28 1.06 -5.95 -18.02
C SER A 28 2.14 -6.27 -19.08
N VAL A 29 2.02 -7.48 -19.62
CA VAL A 29 2.89 -8.03 -20.69
C VAL A 29 2.55 -7.45 -22.06
N HIS A 30 1.34 -6.88 -22.21
CA HIS A 30 0.80 -6.55 -23.53
C HIS A 30 1.08 -5.14 -24.02
N GLU A 31 1.15 -4.10 -23.18
CA GLU A 31 1.31 -2.74 -23.70
C GLU A 31 2.13 -1.87 -22.75
N ASP A 32 2.82 -0.90 -23.34
CA ASP A 32 3.73 0.06 -22.73
C ASP A 32 3.01 1.04 -21.79
N GLN A 33 2.20 0.57 -20.83
CA GLN A 33 1.33 1.41 -19.99
C GLN A 33 1.41 1.02 -18.51
N GLY A 34 1.39 2.04 -17.65
CA GLY A 34 1.29 1.86 -16.21
C GLY A 34 2.44 1.18 -15.47
N TYR A 35 2.21 0.96 -14.17
CA TYR A 35 3.09 0.21 -13.27
C TYR A 35 2.28 -0.56 -12.22
N LEU A 36 2.91 -1.61 -11.68
CA LEU A 36 2.42 -2.32 -10.51
C LEU A 36 3.45 -2.19 -9.41
N LEU A 37 3.01 -1.82 -8.21
CA LEU A 37 3.82 -1.90 -7.01
C LEU A 37 3.41 -3.12 -6.19
N LYS A 38 4.38 -3.94 -5.81
CA LYS A 38 4.15 -5.15 -5.03
C LYS A 38 5.20 -5.35 -3.96
N VAL A 39 4.83 -6.09 -2.92
CA VAL A 39 5.74 -6.61 -1.90
C VAL A 39 5.81 -8.12 -1.98
N ILE A 40 6.96 -8.69 -1.69
CA ILE A 40 7.19 -10.13 -1.74
C ILE A 40 7.37 -10.64 -0.32
N VAL A 41 6.53 -11.61 0.05
CA VAL A 41 6.51 -12.26 1.35
C VAL A 41 6.59 -13.76 1.14
N GLU A 42 7.64 -14.38 1.69
CA GLU A 42 7.86 -15.83 1.58
C GLU A 42 7.79 -16.34 0.12
N GLY A 43 8.30 -15.55 -0.82
CA GLY A 43 8.28 -15.85 -2.26
C GLY A 43 6.93 -15.60 -2.96
N LYS A 44 5.91 -15.08 -2.27
CA LYS A 44 4.61 -14.70 -2.84
C LYS A 44 4.54 -13.19 -3.04
N SER A 45 4.14 -12.77 -4.24
CA SER A 45 3.91 -11.35 -4.55
C SER A 45 2.52 -10.90 -4.10
N HIS A 46 2.46 -9.79 -3.39
CA HIS A 46 1.24 -9.11 -2.97
C HIS A 46 1.21 -7.72 -3.59
N VAL A 47 0.21 -7.46 -4.43
CA VAL A 47 0.05 -6.17 -5.13
C VAL A 47 -0.51 -5.12 -4.16
N LEU A 48 0.13 -3.95 -4.12
CA LEU A 48 -0.28 -2.80 -3.33
C LEU A 48 -0.94 -1.73 -4.18
N ILE A 49 -0.36 -1.45 -5.36
CA ILE A 49 -0.87 -0.50 -6.35
C ILE A 49 -0.93 -1.21 -7.69
N ASP A 50 -2.07 -1.09 -8.36
CA ASP A 50 -2.24 -1.44 -9.77
C ASP A 50 -2.61 -0.17 -10.53
N ASP A 51 -1.61 0.48 -11.11
CA ASP A 51 -1.80 1.66 -11.94
C ASP A 51 -1.47 1.33 -13.40
N SER A 52 -2.04 0.22 -13.87
CA SER A 52 -1.83 -0.33 -15.21
C SER A 52 -2.27 0.61 -16.34
N TYR A 53 -3.05 1.65 -16.03
CA TYR A 53 -3.62 2.60 -16.99
C TYR A 53 -3.02 4.00 -16.89
N LEU A 54 -1.98 4.22 -16.08
CA LEU A 54 -1.36 5.53 -15.92
C LEU A 54 -0.80 6.02 -17.28
N PRO A 55 -1.33 7.12 -17.85
CA PRO A 55 -0.84 7.67 -19.11
C PRO A 55 0.47 8.45 -18.88
N GLY A 56 1.35 8.48 -19.89
CA GLY A 56 2.58 9.27 -19.82
C GLY A 56 3.78 8.59 -20.48
N ALA A 57 4.91 9.29 -20.57
CA ALA A 57 6.14 8.67 -21.03
C ALA A 57 6.64 7.63 -20.01
N LEU A 58 7.39 6.63 -20.47
CA LEU A 58 7.87 5.54 -19.62
C LEU A 58 8.75 6.06 -18.47
N VAL A 59 9.54 7.10 -18.71
CA VAL A 59 10.45 7.68 -17.71
C VAL A 59 9.67 8.29 -16.55
N ASP A 60 8.68 9.14 -16.83
CA ASP A 60 7.83 9.75 -15.79
C ASP A 60 7.10 8.70 -14.96
N ARG A 61 6.65 7.61 -15.60
CA ARG A 61 5.96 6.50 -14.93
C ARG A 61 6.88 5.72 -14.00
N LEU A 62 8.11 5.45 -14.42
CA LEU A 62 9.10 4.76 -13.59
C LEU A 62 9.58 5.66 -12.44
N GLU A 63 9.74 6.96 -12.68
CA GLU A 63 10.03 7.94 -11.63
C GLU A 63 8.90 8.02 -10.61
N HIS A 64 7.65 8.06 -11.07
CA HIS A 64 6.49 8.02 -10.19
C HIS A 64 6.42 6.72 -9.38
N ALA A 65 6.59 5.56 -10.02
CA ALA A 65 6.62 4.27 -9.32
C ALA A 65 7.69 4.24 -8.23
N ARG A 66 8.88 4.79 -8.53
CA ARG A 66 9.97 4.89 -7.57
C ARG A 66 9.65 5.83 -6.42
N HIS A 67 9.02 6.99 -6.69
CA HIS A 67 8.53 7.86 -5.62
C HIS A 67 7.53 7.14 -4.71
N MET A 68 6.65 6.31 -5.27
CA MET A 68 5.73 5.52 -4.47
C MET A 68 6.42 4.44 -3.63
N GLU A 69 7.50 3.83 -4.15
CA GLU A 69 8.37 2.91 -3.39
C GLU A 69 9.08 3.62 -2.23
N ASP A 70 9.71 4.77 -2.50
CA ASP A 70 10.39 5.58 -1.48
C ASP A 70 9.41 6.08 -0.41
N ALA A 71 8.22 6.52 -0.81
CA ALA A 71 7.18 6.95 0.11
C ALA A 71 6.63 5.79 0.97
N LEU A 72 6.55 4.58 0.43
CA LEU A 72 6.17 3.39 1.19
C LEU A 72 7.22 3.07 2.25
N LEU A 73 8.50 3.11 1.88
CA LEU A 73 9.60 2.89 2.82
C LEU A 73 9.57 3.91 3.97
N LEU A 74 9.31 5.18 3.65
CA LEU A 74 9.15 6.23 4.65
C LEU A 74 7.96 5.97 5.58
N ALA A 75 6.81 5.56 5.04
CA ALA A 75 5.63 5.21 5.83
C ALA A 75 5.88 4.00 6.73
N LEU A 76 6.62 3.00 6.26
CA LEU A 76 7.00 1.84 7.06
C LEU A 76 7.97 2.20 8.19
N ASP A 77 8.92 3.09 7.94
CA ASP A 77 9.83 3.60 8.97
C ASP A 77 9.07 4.39 10.04
N ALA A 78 8.18 5.29 9.59
CA ALA A 78 7.29 6.04 10.48
C ALA A 78 6.38 5.11 11.31
N ALA A 79 5.85 4.04 10.71
CA ALA A 79 5.04 3.06 11.43
C ALA A 79 5.85 2.27 12.48
N ARG A 80 7.12 1.97 12.21
CA ARG A 80 7.99 1.20 13.12
C ARG A 80 8.34 1.95 14.39
N VAL A 81 8.41 3.28 14.34
CA VAL A 81 8.67 4.10 15.53
C VAL A 81 7.43 4.29 16.40
N MET A 82 6.26 3.80 15.97
CA MET A 82 5.02 3.85 16.75
C MET A 82 4.92 2.66 17.71
N ASP A 83 4.44 2.93 18.93
CA ASP A 83 4.21 1.88 19.95
C ASP A 83 2.93 1.07 19.74
N GLN A 84 2.05 1.50 18.82
CA GLN A 84 0.76 0.88 18.52
C GLN A 84 0.83 0.06 17.23
N SER A 85 -0.10 -0.90 17.08
CA SER A 85 -0.24 -1.63 15.83
C SER A 85 -0.85 -0.74 14.74
N VAL A 86 -0.18 -0.65 13.60
CA VAL A 86 -0.47 0.29 12.50
C VAL A 86 -0.60 -0.48 11.20
N VAL A 87 -1.51 -0.03 10.35
CA VAL A 87 -1.72 -0.52 8.99
C VAL A 87 -1.37 0.60 8.02
N VAL A 88 -0.36 0.37 7.19
CA VAL A 88 -0.01 1.24 6.06
C VAL A 88 -0.89 0.86 4.87
N CYS A 89 -1.67 1.81 4.38
CA CYS A 89 -2.60 1.63 3.25
C CYS A 89 -2.26 2.63 2.15
N TYR A 90 -2.47 2.25 0.89
CA TYR A 90 -2.45 3.19 -0.21
C TYR A 90 -3.83 3.82 -0.39
N GLU A 91 -3.86 5.14 -0.51
CA GLU A 91 -5.05 5.95 -0.76
C GLU A 91 -4.96 6.47 -2.21
N GLN A 92 -5.90 6.05 -3.06
CA GLN A 92 -5.81 6.24 -4.52
C GLN A 92 -6.17 7.66 -4.99
N ASP A 93 -7.07 8.36 -4.29
CA ASP A 93 -7.55 9.71 -4.64
C ASP A 93 -6.47 10.77 -4.35
N GLY A 94 -5.75 10.61 -3.24
CA GLY A 94 -4.63 11.46 -2.85
C GLY A 94 -3.24 10.91 -3.23
N GLU A 95 -3.18 9.78 -3.94
CA GLU A 95 -1.97 9.10 -4.41
C GLU A 95 -0.88 8.98 -3.33
N ARG A 96 -1.25 8.57 -2.11
CA ARG A 96 -0.37 8.62 -0.94
C ARG A 96 -0.50 7.41 -0.02
N TRP A 97 0.53 7.18 0.78
CA TRP A 97 0.50 6.20 1.85
C TRP A 97 -0.07 6.82 3.12
N GLU A 98 -1.09 6.18 3.67
CA GLU A 98 -1.70 6.55 4.93
C GLU A 98 -1.39 5.51 6.01
N LEU A 99 -1.21 5.99 7.23
CA LEU A 99 -1.03 5.16 8.42
C LEU A 99 -2.34 5.18 9.20
N ALA A 100 -2.98 4.02 9.33
CA ALA A 100 -4.16 3.85 10.15
C ALA A 100 -3.82 2.97 11.36
N THR A 101 -4.08 3.45 12.57
CA THR A 101 -3.95 2.60 13.76
C THR A 101 -5.08 1.57 13.79
N ALA A 102 -4.85 0.42 14.44
CA ALA A 102 -5.90 -0.58 14.64
C ALA A 102 -7.15 0.00 15.33
N SER A 103 -6.97 0.99 16.21
CA SER A 103 -8.07 1.71 16.88
C SER A 103 -8.91 2.55 15.91
N GLU A 104 -8.28 3.21 14.93
CA GLU A 104 -8.99 3.99 13.90
C GLU A 104 -9.77 3.08 12.96
N LEU A 105 -9.21 1.93 12.59
CA LEU A 105 -9.89 0.94 11.76
C LEU A 105 -11.09 0.31 12.48
N ALA A 106 -10.95 0.01 13.78
CA ALA A 106 -12.07 -0.45 14.61
C ALA A 106 -13.13 0.65 14.79
N GLY A 107 -12.70 1.91 14.92
CA GLY A 107 -13.55 3.09 14.98
C GLY A 107 -14.39 3.32 13.71
N ALA A 108 -13.78 3.11 12.54
CA ALA A 108 -14.46 3.21 11.26
C ALA A 108 -15.53 2.11 11.10
N LEU A 109 -15.23 0.88 11.51
CA LEU A 109 -16.18 -0.24 11.45
C LEU A 109 -17.41 0.00 12.35
N THR A 110 -17.23 0.59 13.53
CA THR A 110 -18.38 0.93 14.41
C THR A 110 -19.17 2.14 13.92
N ALA A 111 -18.53 3.08 13.20
CA ALA A 111 -19.22 4.22 12.60
C ALA A 111 -20.09 3.80 11.40
N GLU A 112 -19.62 2.84 10.60
CA GLU A 112 -20.36 2.31 9.46
C GLU A 112 -21.61 1.51 9.90
N VAL A 113 -21.48 0.69 10.97
CA VAL A 113 -22.61 -0.05 11.58
C VAL A 113 -23.69 0.89 12.16
N HIS A 114 -23.31 2.07 12.65
CA HIS A 114 -24.27 3.08 13.12
C HIS A 114 -24.96 3.86 11.98
N SER A 115 -24.41 3.83 10.76
CA SER A 115 -24.95 4.55 9.60
C SER A 115 -25.96 3.73 8.78
N LEU A 116 -26.01 2.40 8.98
CA LEU A 116 -26.98 1.51 8.33
C LEU A 116 -28.24 1.24 9.17
N GLY A 117 -28.38 1.91 10.31
CA GLY A 117 -29.50 1.78 11.25
C GLY A 117 -30.26 3.08 11.44
N ARG A 118 -30.94 3.58 10.41
CA ARG A 118 -32.07 4.50 10.59
C ARG A 118 -33.11 4.36 9.50
#